data_AF-A0A1H0VEE5-F1
#
_entry.id   AF-A0A1H0VEE5-F1
#
_cell.length_a   1.000
_cell.length_b   1.000
_cell.length_c   1.000
_cell.angle_alpha   90.00
_cell.angle_beta   90.00
_cell.angle_gamma   90.00
#
_symmetry.space_group_name_H-M   'P 1'
#
loop_
_entity.id
_entity.type
_entity.pdbx_description
1 polymer ?
#
loop_
_entity_poly.entity_id
_entity_poly.type
_entity_poly.pdbx_seq_one_letter_code
_entity_poly.pdbx_strand_id
1 'polypeptide(L)' 'MTYLLAAVGAITIAVLMWKAFGPRAAEATTTRTSIAPDDDPDFLRKLGEKHRKPPAEDPPA' A
#
# COMPACT_ATOMS: atom_id res chain seq x y z
N MET A 1 13.88 24.68 38.02
CA MET A 1 13.24 23.40 38.36
C MET A 1 11.90 23.22 37.65
N THR A 2 11.00 24.20 37.69
CA THR A 2 9.74 24.19 36.91
C THR A 2 9.94 23.97 35.40
N TYR A 3 10.98 24.56 34.81
CA TYR A 3 11.33 24.34 33.40
C TYR A 3 11.66 22.88 33.07
N LEU A 4 12.28 22.14 34.01
CA LEU A 4 12.57 20.72 33.82
C LEU A 4 11.27 19.91 33.77
N LEU A 5 10.37 20.17 34.72
CA LEU A 5 9.04 19.54 34.77
C LEU A 5 8.21 19.86 33.51
N ALA A 6 8.24 21.12 33.06
CA ALA A 6 7.55 21.54 31.84
C ALA A 6 8.14 20.87 30.59
N ALA A 7 9.46 20.76 30.49
CA ALA A 7 10.12 20.08 29.38
C ALA A 7 9.75 18.60 29.32
N VAL A 8 9.77 17.91 30.47
CA VAL A 8 9.33 16.51 30.55
C VAL A 8 7.88 16.39 30.10
N GLY A 9 6.97 17.20 30.65
CA GLY A 9 5.55 17.18 30.26
C GLY A 9 5.30 17.42 28.77
N ALA A 10 6.01 18.39 28.18
CA ALA A 10 5.91 18.69 26.75
C ALA A 10 6.38 17.50 25.89
N ILE A 11 7.49 16.86 26.27
CA ILE A 11 7.99 15.66 25.57
C ILE A 11 6.97 14.52 25.66
N THR A 12 6.38 14.28 26.84
CA THR A 12 5.38 13.21 27.00
C THR A 12 4.18 13.44 26.09
N ILE A 13 3.66 14.67 26.02
CA ILE A 13 2.53 15.01 25.14
C ILE A 13 2.91 14.82 23.67
N ALA A 14 4.10 15.27 23.25
CA ALA A 14 4.57 15.10 21.88
C ALA A 14 4.68 13.61 21.49
N VAL A 15 5.20 12.77 22.39
CA VAL A 15 5.28 11.31 22.18
C VAL A 15 3.88 10.69 22.08
N LEU A 16 2.94 11.10 22.94
CA LEU A 16 1.56 10.61 22.89
C LEU A 16 0.87 11.02 21.59
N MET A 17 1.04 12.27 21.15
CA MET A 17 0.51 12.74 19.88
C MET A 17 1.11 11.98 18.71
N TRP A 18 2.42 11.73 18.72
CA TRP A 18 3.09 10.90 17.70
C TRP A 18 2.57 9.46 17.71
N LYS A 19 2.30 8.88 18.88
CA LYS A 19 1.79 7.51 18.98
C LYS A 19 0.34 7.39 18.51
N ALA A 20 -0.47 8.41 18.76
CA ALA A 20 -1.90 8.43 18.40
C ALA A 20 -2.15 8.83 16.94
N PHE A 21 -1.39 9.80 16.43
CA PHE A 21 -1.63 10.43 15.12
C PHE A 21 -0.44 10.35 14.17
N GLY A 22 0.71 9.85 14.62
CA GLY A 22 1.87 9.68 13.76
C GLY A 22 1.59 8.67 12.65
N PRO A 23 2.45 8.65 11.62
CA PRO A 23 2.32 7.69 10.53
C PRO A 23 2.23 6.31 11.17
N ARG A 24 1.07 5.66 11.03
CA ARG A 24 0.94 4.24 11.33
C ARG A 24 1.87 3.61 10.30
N ALA A 25 3.11 3.32 10.72
CA ALA A 25 4.03 2.50 9.94
C ALA A 25 3.15 1.34 9.53
N ALA A 26 2.85 1.23 8.23
CA ALA A 26 1.86 0.30 7.73
C ALA A 26 2.20 -1.01 8.41
N GLU A 27 1.42 -1.38 9.44
CA GLU A 27 1.51 -2.67 10.08
C GLU A 27 1.30 -3.53 8.88
N ALA A 28 2.40 -4.10 8.39
CA ALA A 28 2.47 -4.67 7.06
C ALA A 28 1.20 -5.46 7.01
N THR A 29 0.22 -4.96 6.23
CA THR A 29 -1.00 -5.71 6.01
C THR A 29 -0.41 -7.04 5.69
N THR A 30 -0.80 -8.07 6.45
CA THR A 30 -0.50 -9.43 6.05
C THR A 30 -1.14 -9.48 4.67
N THR A 31 -0.32 -9.09 3.70
CA THR A 31 -0.66 -8.88 2.33
C THR A 31 -0.83 -10.32 2.04
N ARG A 32 -2.10 -10.77 2.08
CA ARG A 32 -2.50 -12.07 1.54
C ARG A 32 -1.61 -12.18 0.34
N THR A 33 -0.60 -13.03 0.43
CA THR A 33 0.50 -13.00 -0.52
C THR A 33 -0.22 -13.21 -1.81
N SER A 34 -0.42 -12.12 -2.54
CA SER A 34 -0.93 -12.15 -3.88
C SER A 34 0.27 -12.76 -4.52
N ILE A 35 0.28 -14.10 -4.58
CA ILE A 35 1.27 -14.87 -5.29
C ILE A 35 1.28 -14.18 -6.64
N ALA A 36 2.32 -13.39 -6.85
CA ALA A 36 2.55 -12.80 -8.14
C ALA A 36 2.57 -14.01 -9.07
N PRO A 37 1.76 -14.02 -10.13
CA PRO A 37 1.86 -15.07 -11.13
C PRO A 37 3.34 -15.23 -11.47
N ASP A 38 3.85 -16.47 -11.45
CA ASP A 38 5.23 -16.72 -11.83
C ASP A 38 5.49 -16.03 -13.17
N ASP A 39 6.68 -15.44 -13.31
CA ASP A 39 7.13 -14.68 -14.48
C ASP A 39 7.33 -15.59 -15.72
N ASP A 40 6.35 -16.44 -16.00
CA ASP A 40 6.37 -17.40 -17.08
C ASP A 40 6.18 -16.66 -18.41
N PRO A 41 7.00 -16.96 -19.43
CA PRO A 41 6.93 -16.31 -20.74
C PRO A 41 5.55 -16.48 -21.39
N ASP A 42 4.81 -17.53 -21.04
CA ASP A 42 3.46 -17.76 -21.54
C ASP A 42 2.42 -16.75 -21.03
N PHE A 43 2.61 -16.17 -19.84
CA PHE A 43 1.72 -15.12 -19.33
C PHE A 43 1.84 -13.84 -20.16
N LEU A 44 3.08 -13.42 -20.44
CA LEU A 44 3.36 -12.21 -21.24
C LEU A 44 2.85 -12.36 -22.68
N ARG A 45 2.98 -13.56 -23.28
CA ARG A 45 2.41 -13.85 -24.61
C ARG A 45 0.89 -13.66 -24.63
N LYS A 46 0.18 -14.24 -23.65
CA LYS A 46 -1.28 -14.10 -23.51
C LYS A 46 -1.71 -12.64 -23.25
N LEU A 47 -0.91 -11.86 -22.52
CA LEU A 47 -1.19 -10.45 -22.26
C LEU A 47 -1.04 -9.60 -23.54
N GLY A 48 0.02 -9.83 -24.32
CA GLY A 48 0.22 -9.18 -25.61
C GLY A 48 -0.88 -9.50 -26.62
N GLU A 49 -1.35 -10.75 -26.64
CA GLU A 49 -2.47 -11.18 -27.49
C GLU A 49 -3.79 -10.49 -27.12
N LYS A 50 -4.08 -10.34 -25.82
CA LYS A 50 -5.27 -9.62 -25.33
C LYS A 50 -5.20 -8.13 -25.62
N HIS A 51 -4.04 -7.50 -25.43
CA HIS A 51 -3.85 -6.07 -25.70
C HIS A 51 -3.91 -5.73 -27.20
N ARG A 52 -3.53 -6.69 -28.06
CA ARG A 52 -3.56 -6.53 -29.51
C ARG A 52 -4.94 -6.81 -30.12
N LYS A 53 -5.82 -7.54 -29.43
CA LYS A 53 -7.19 -7.78 -29.90
C LYS A 53 -8.05 -6.57 -29.52
N PRO A 54 -8.46 -5.71 -30.48
CA PRO A 54 -9.49 -4.73 -30.20
C PRO A 54 -10.74 -5.45 -29.68
N PRO A 55 -11.54 -4.82 -28.79
CA PRO A 55 -12.82 -5.40 -28.39
C PRO A 55 -13.57 -5.75 -29.67
N ALA A 56 -13.84 -7.04 -29.86
CA ALA A 56 -14.57 -7.48 -31.02
C ALA A 56 -15.93 -6.80 -30.95
N GLU A 57 -16.11 -5.83 -31.84
CA GLU A 57 -17.35 -5.10 -32.04
C GLU A 57 -18.41 -6.15 -32.37
N ASP A 58 -19.33 -6.37 -31.42
CA ASP A 58 -20.47 -7.25 -31.60
C ASP A 58 -21.23 -6.79 -32.86
N PRO A 59 -21.43 -7.65 -33.88
CA PRO A 59 -22.19 -7.25 -35.05
C PRO A 59 -23.65 -7.04 -34.63
N PRO A 60 -24.32 -5.95 -35.07
CA PRO A 60 -25.72 -5.73 -34.75
C PRO A 60 -26.59 -6.81 -35.39
N ALA A 61 -27.49 -7.38 -34.58
CA ALA A 61 -28.54 -8.30 -34.99
C ALA A 61 -29.69 -7.59 -35.71
#